data_AF-M4B963-F1
#
_entry.id   AF-M4B963-F1
#
_cell.length_a   1.000
_cell.length_b   1.000
_cell.length_c   1.000
_cell.angle_alpha   90.00
_cell.angle_beta   90.00
_cell.angle_gamma   90.00
#
_symmetry.space_group_name_H-M   'P 1'
#
loop_
_entity.id
_entity.type
_entity.pdbx_description
1 polymer ?
#
loop_
_entity_poly.entity_id
_entity_poly.type
_entity_poly.pdbx_seq_one_letter_code
_entity_poly.pdbx_strand_id
1 'polypeptide(L)'
;MVSFLLEQGANPALLDLHSRPPYFLCSSKETRNAFRRYMGEHPDAWDYATAQIPEVLTTDMEQRKRDKEAEKRKRARERKKQQKKELVQQKQEEVALQEEMERKVAAGLACDLCGKYAGKSPLTRLEYKYCSTECVNGHKRKLMSEAALRRLGG
;
A
#
# COMPACT_ATOMS: atom_id res chain seq x y z
N MET A 1 -34.46 -13.19 16.42
CA MET A 1 -35.85 -13.22 15.92
C MET A 1 -36.10 -14.46 15.08
N VAL A 2 -35.49 -14.62 13.90
CA VAL A 2 -35.69 -15.84 13.07
C VAL A 2 -35.18 -17.11 13.73
N SER A 3 -33.99 -17.08 14.36
CA SER A 3 -33.46 -18.26 15.09
C SER A 3 -34.44 -18.77 16.14
N PHE A 4 -35.01 -17.86 16.93
CA PHE A 4 -36.01 -18.19 17.94
C PHE A 4 -37.27 -18.84 17.34
N LEU A 5 -37.77 -18.34 16.20
CA LEU A 5 -38.94 -18.95 15.54
C LEU A 5 -38.65 -20.37 15.05
N LEU A 6 -37.45 -20.62 14.52
CA LEU A 6 -37.01 -21.95 14.09
C LEU A 6 -36.87 -22.91 15.28
N GLU A 7 -36.34 -22.44 16.42
CA GLU A 7 -36.27 -23.20 17.68
C GLU A 7 -37.66 -23.57 18.22
N GLN A 8 -38.66 -22.71 18.01
CA GLN A 8 -40.05 -23.00 18.36
C GLN A 8 -40.79 -23.89 17.34
N GLY A 9 -40.08 -24.44 16.34
CA GLY A 9 -40.64 -25.38 15.37
C GLY A 9 -41.26 -24.73 14.12
N ALA A 10 -40.97 -23.46 13.82
CA ALA A 10 -41.40 -22.86 12.56
C ALA A 10 -40.69 -23.53 11.38
N ASN A 11 -41.47 -24.01 10.41
CA ASN A 11 -40.94 -24.75 9.26
C ASN A 11 -40.37 -23.79 8.18
N PRO A 12 -39.06 -23.85 7.87
CA PRO A 12 -38.42 -23.01 6.85
C PRO A 12 -38.73 -23.43 5.40
N ALA A 13 -39.31 -24.62 5.19
CA ALA A 13 -39.66 -25.17 3.88
C ALA A 13 -41.08 -24.80 3.41
N LEU A 14 -41.85 -24.07 4.22
CA LEU A 14 -43.17 -23.58 3.80
C LEU A 14 -43.03 -22.59 2.66
N LEU A 15 -43.89 -22.73 1.64
CA LEU A 15 -43.85 -21.88 0.47
C LEU A 15 -44.99 -20.86 0.51
N ASP A 16 -44.72 -19.65 0.01
CA ASP A 16 -45.76 -18.66 -0.23
C ASP A 16 -46.65 -19.02 -1.45
N LEU A 17 -47.64 -18.19 -1.75
CA LEU A 17 -48.51 -18.34 -2.94
C LEU A 17 -47.75 -18.35 -4.28
N HIS A 18 -46.50 -17.88 -4.30
CA HIS A 18 -45.62 -17.82 -5.46
C HIS A 18 -44.53 -18.91 -5.40
N SER A 19 -44.68 -19.93 -4.56
CA SER A 19 -43.72 -21.03 -4.38
C SER A 19 -42.33 -20.60 -3.88
N ARG A 20 -42.25 -19.52 -3.08
CA ARG A 20 -41.00 -18.99 -2.52
C ARG A 20 -40.87 -19.33 -1.04
N PRO A 21 -39.73 -19.87 -0.58
CA PRO A 21 -39.50 -20.15 0.83
C PRO A 21 -39.15 -18.88 1.62
N PRO A 22 -39.35 -18.86 2.96
CA PRO A 22 -38.97 -17.78 3.86
C PRO A 22 -37.55 -17.24 3.65
N TYR A 23 -36.60 -18.13 3.30
CA TYR A 23 -35.22 -17.75 2.98
C TYR A 23 -35.12 -16.70 1.85
N PHE A 24 -35.97 -16.80 0.84
CA PHE A 24 -36.01 -15.89 -0.30
C PHE A 24 -36.60 -14.52 0.05
N LEU A 25 -37.49 -14.46 1.04
CA LEU A 25 -38.12 -13.23 1.50
C LEU A 25 -37.22 -12.41 2.45
N CYS A 26 -36.09 -12.98 2.87
CA CYS A 26 -35.17 -12.32 3.79
C CYS A 26 -34.35 -11.21 3.11
N SER A 27 -34.56 -9.96 3.54
CA SER A 27 -33.83 -8.79 3.02
C SER A 27 -32.38 -8.70 3.52
N SER A 28 -32.11 -9.11 4.76
CA SER A 28 -30.77 -9.02 5.37
C SER A 28 -29.96 -10.30 5.22
N LYS A 29 -28.64 -10.13 5.04
CA LYS A 29 -27.67 -11.23 5.05
C LYS A 29 -27.66 -11.95 6.39
N GLU A 30 -27.83 -11.22 7.50
CA GLU A 30 -27.80 -11.82 8.84
C GLU A 30 -29.01 -12.72 9.08
N THR A 31 -30.19 -12.32 8.59
CA THR A 31 -31.41 -13.13 8.66
C THR A 31 -31.28 -14.41 7.84
N ARG A 32 -30.70 -14.33 6.63
CA ARG A 32 -30.39 -15.53 5.82
C ARG A 32 -29.36 -16.44 6.49
N ASN A 33 -28.34 -15.85 7.13
CA ASN A 33 -27.35 -16.61 7.87
C ASN A 33 -27.97 -17.36 9.06
N ALA A 34 -29.02 -16.84 9.71
CA ALA A 34 -29.72 -17.56 10.77
C ALA A 34 -30.30 -18.90 10.30
N PHE A 35 -30.93 -18.95 9.12
CA PHE A 35 -31.39 -20.22 8.51
C PHE A 35 -30.24 -21.16 8.21
N ARG A 36 -29.12 -20.63 7.70
CA ARG A 36 -27.92 -21.42 7.39
C ARG A 36 -27.22 -21.98 8.63
N ARG A 37 -27.26 -21.26 9.76
CA ARG A 37 -26.75 -21.72 11.07
C ARG A 37 -27.65 -22.81 11.64
N TYR A 38 -28.96 -22.57 11.64
CA TYR A 38 -29.95 -23.55 12.12
C TYR A 38 -29.90 -24.86 11.32
N MET A 39 -29.71 -24.80 10.00
CA MET A 39 -29.48 -25.98 9.15
C MET A 39 -28.20 -26.74 9.53
N GLY A 40 -27.16 -26.04 9.99
CA GLY A 40 -25.92 -26.68 10.45
C GLY A 40 -26.06 -27.34 11.82
N GLU A 41 -26.89 -26.78 12.71
CA GLU A 41 -27.18 -27.33 14.04
C GLU A 41 -28.20 -28.47 14.00
N HIS A 42 -29.12 -28.43 13.02
CA HIS A 42 -30.23 -29.38 12.88
C HIS A 42 -30.36 -29.90 11.43
N PRO A 43 -29.39 -30.66 10.91
CA PRO A 43 -29.37 -31.06 9.49
C PRO A 43 -30.57 -31.92 9.05
N ASP A 44 -31.19 -32.65 9.98
CA ASP A 44 -32.30 -33.58 9.70
C ASP A 44 -33.68 -33.05 10.13
N ALA A 45 -33.77 -31.82 10.64
CA ALA A 45 -35.03 -31.31 11.21
C ALA A 45 -36.07 -30.93 10.14
N TRP A 46 -35.63 -30.51 8.95
CA TRP A 46 -36.51 -30.04 7.88
C TRP A 46 -35.99 -30.43 6.50
N ASP A 47 -36.88 -30.40 5.52
CA ASP A 47 -36.49 -30.54 4.11
C ASP A 47 -35.86 -29.23 3.60
N TYR A 48 -34.56 -29.10 3.82
CA TYR A 48 -33.76 -27.96 3.41
C TYR A 48 -33.63 -27.81 1.88
N ALA A 49 -33.88 -28.88 1.12
CA ALA A 49 -33.93 -28.81 -0.34
C ALA A 49 -35.15 -27.99 -0.78
N THR A 50 -36.31 -28.23 -0.16
CA THR A 50 -37.54 -27.44 -0.38
C THR A 50 -37.40 -26.01 0.16
N ALA A 51 -36.69 -25.80 1.27
CA ALA A 51 -36.40 -24.47 1.81
C ALA A 51 -35.40 -23.65 0.96
N GLN A 52 -34.77 -24.26 -0.06
CA GLN A 52 -33.77 -23.66 -0.94
C GLN A 52 -32.62 -22.94 -0.20
N ILE A 53 -32.16 -23.51 0.92
CA ILE A 53 -31.05 -22.96 1.70
C ILE A 53 -29.73 -23.49 1.12
N PRO A 54 -28.90 -22.66 0.44
CA PRO A 54 -27.87 -23.19 -0.46
C PRO A 54 -26.64 -23.83 0.21
N GLU A 55 -26.29 -23.44 1.44
CA GLU A 55 -25.06 -23.89 2.08
C GLU A 55 -25.15 -23.75 3.61
N VAL A 56 -24.75 -24.79 4.36
CA VAL A 56 -24.65 -24.71 5.83
C VAL A 56 -23.66 -23.61 6.22
N LEU A 57 -24.00 -22.82 7.23
CA LEU A 57 -23.08 -21.85 7.79
C LEU A 57 -22.83 -22.21 9.25
N THR A 58 -21.78 -22.99 9.50
CA THR A 58 -21.43 -23.34 10.87
C THR A 58 -20.71 -22.17 11.56
N THR A 59 -20.87 -22.11 12.88
CA THR A 59 -20.18 -21.14 13.75
C THR A 59 -18.66 -21.22 13.59
N ASP A 60 -18.11 -22.42 13.41
CA ASP A 60 -16.69 -22.65 13.12
C ASP A 60 -16.25 -22.01 11.79
N MET A 61 -17.07 -22.09 10.74
CA MET A 61 -16.76 -21.45 9.44
C MET A 61 -16.79 -19.92 9.52
N GLU A 62 -17.69 -19.33 10.31
CA GLU A 62 -17.72 -17.88 10.53
C GLU A 62 -16.51 -17.41 11.34
N GLN A 63 -16.15 -18.14 12.40
CA GLN A 63 -15.02 -17.81 13.24
C GLN A 63 -13.71 -17.88 12.47
N ARG A 64 -13.49 -18.95 11.68
CA ARG A 64 -12.32 -19.08 10.80
C ARG A 64 -12.20 -17.95 9.78
N LYS A 65 -13.32 -17.46 9.23
CA LYS A 65 -13.30 -16.31 8.31
C LYS A 65 -12.90 -15.03 9.04
N ARG A 66 -13.48 -14.76 10.21
CA ARG A 66 -13.15 -13.60 11.06
C ARG A 66 -11.69 -13.60 11.48
N ASP A 67 -11.18 -14.75 11.92
CA ASP A 67 -9.78 -14.89 12.36
C ASP A 67 -8.80 -14.69 11.21
N LYS A 68 -9.10 -15.23 10.02
CA LYS A 68 -8.31 -14.99 8.80
C LYS A 68 -8.33 -13.51 8.39
N GLU A 69 -9.47 -12.84 8.46
CA GLU A 69 -9.56 -11.41 8.15
C GLU A 69 -8.82 -10.55 9.18
N ALA A 70 -8.91 -10.90 10.46
CA ALA A 70 -8.19 -10.23 11.54
C ALA A 70 -6.67 -10.39 11.40
N GLU A 71 -6.19 -11.60 11.08
CA GLU A 71 -4.77 -11.89 10.83
C GLU A 71 -4.24 -11.12 9.61
N LYS A 72 -4.98 -11.15 8.49
CA LYS A 72 -4.65 -10.34 7.30
C LYS A 72 -4.59 -8.85 7.63
N ARG A 73 -5.56 -8.34 8.40
CA ARG A 73 -5.61 -6.92 8.79
C ARG A 73 -4.44 -6.55 9.70
N LYS A 74 -4.06 -7.43 10.64
CA LYS A 74 -2.90 -7.24 11.51
C LYS A 74 -1.61 -7.19 10.69
N ARG A 75 -1.41 -8.16 9.80
CA ARG A 75 -0.24 -8.23 8.91
C ARG A 75 -0.14 -7.01 7.98
N ALA A 76 -1.26 -6.55 7.42
CA ALA A 76 -1.30 -5.35 6.59
C ALA A 76 -0.92 -4.07 7.38
N ARG A 77 -1.40 -3.95 8.63
CA ARG A 77 -1.05 -2.83 9.52
C ARG A 77 0.43 -2.82 9.87
N GLU A 78 1.00 -3.99 10.19
CA GLU A 78 2.42 -4.14 10.51
C GLU A 78 3.30 -3.77 9.31
N ARG A 79 3.00 -4.28 8.11
CA ARG A 79 3.69 -3.91 6.87
C ARG A 79 3.66 -2.41 6.60
N LYS A 80 2.49 -1.77 6.74
CA LYS A 80 2.35 -0.32 6.54
C LYS A 80 3.16 0.48 7.58
N LYS A 81 3.19 0.01 8.83
CA LYS A 81 3.99 0.64 9.89
C LYS A 81 5.49 0.55 9.59
N GLN A 82 5.95 -0.61 9.10
CA GLN A 82 7.35 -0.81 8.73
C GLN A 82 7.75 0.05 7.53
N GLN A 83 6.97 0.04 6.45
CA GLN A 83 7.22 0.90 5.28
C GLN A 83 7.28 2.38 5.64
N LYS A 84 6.40 2.86 6.53
CA LYS A 84 6.43 4.26 6.99
C LYS A 84 7.72 4.57 7.76
N LYS A 85 8.21 3.64 8.58
CA LYS A 85 9.47 3.81 9.32
C LYS A 85 10.67 3.86 8.37
N GLU A 86 10.74 2.92 7.43
CA GLU A 86 11.81 2.86 6.42
C GLU A 86 11.84 4.12 5.57
N LEU A 87 10.68 4.62 5.12
CA LEU A 87 10.60 5.87 4.35
C LEU A 87 11.06 7.09 5.15
N VAL A 88 10.73 7.15 6.45
CA VAL A 88 11.20 8.25 7.31
C VAL A 88 12.71 8.18 7.51
N GLN A 89 13.27 6.99 7.73
CA GLN A 89 14.71 6.80 7.87
C GLN A 89 15.46 7.17 6.59
N GLN A 90 14.98 6.71 5.43
CA GLN A 90 15.58 7.07 4.13
C GLN A 90 15.57 8.58 3.90
N LYS A 91 14.47 9.26 4.21
CA LYS A 91 14.40 10.73 4.10
C LYS A 91 15.38 11.43 5.05
N GLN A 92 15.52 10.93 6.27
CA GLN A 92 16.48 11.51 7.22
C GLN A 92 17.92 11.31 6.75
N GLU A 93 18.25 10.13 6.21
CA GLU A 93 19.57 9.84 5.65
C GLU A 93 19.87 10.68 4.41
N GLU A 94 18.88 10.85 3.52
CA GLU A 94 19.01 11.70 2.33
C GLU A 94 19.23 13.17 2.69
N VAL A 95 18.47 13.69 3.67
CA VAL A 95 18.66 15.05 4.19
C VAL A 95 20.04 15.20 4.83
N ALA A 96 20.47 14.25 5.66
CA ALA A 96 21.79 14.29 6.29
C ALA A 96 22.92 14.26 5.25
N LEU A 97 22.80 13.44 4.21
CA LEU A 97 23.77 13.37 3.12
C LEU A 97 23.81 14.68 2.33
N GLN A 98 22.64 15.27 2.07
CA GLN A 98 22.53 16.56 1.38
C GLN A 98 23.17 17.69 2.19
N GLU A 99 22.90 17.77 3.50
CA GLU A 99 23.54 18.73 4.41
C GLU A 99 25.07 18.53 4.46
N GLU A 100 25.56 17.29 4.46
CA GLU A 100 26.99 17.00 4.39
C GLU A 100 27.61 17.46 3.07
N MET A 101 26.92 17.23 1.94
CA MET A 101 27.36 17.70 0.63
C MET A 101 27.43 19.23 0.58
N GLU A 102 26.43 19.92 1.13
CA GLU A 102 26.37 21.39 1.20
C GLU A 102 27.50 21.95 2.07
N ARG A 103 27.79 21.32 3.22
CA ARG A 103 28.96 21.69 4.05
C ARG A 103 30.27 21.53 3.29
N LYS A 104 30.44 20.47 2.50
CA LYS A 104 31.64 20.26 1.68
C LYS A 104 31.78 21.31 0.57
N VAL A 105 30.66 21.70 -0.05
CA VAL A 105 30.61 22.80 -1.02
C VAL A 105 31.02 24.11 -0.35
N ALA A 106 30.46 24.44 0.81
CA ALA A 106 30.80 25.63 1.59
C ALA A 106 32.28 25.66 2.03
N ALA A 107 32.90 24.48 2.24
CA ALA A 107 34.32 24.34 2.54
C ALA A 107 35.25 24.52 1.31
N GLY A 108 34.72 24.93 0.15
CA GLY A 108 35.53 25.21 -1.05
C GLY A 108 35.85 23.97 -1.90
N LEU A 109 35.10 22.89 -1.74
CA LEU A 109 35.15 21.70 -2.60
C LEU A 109 34.02 21.72 -3.66
N ALA A 110 33.54 22.91 -4.02
CA ALA A 110 32.56 23.09 -5.08
C ALA A 110 33.20 22.88 -6.46
N CYS A 111 32.41 22.39 -7.41
CA CYS A 111 32.78 22.33 -8.82
C CYS A 111 32.59 23.70 -9.48
N ASP A 112 33.59 24.19 -10.20
CA ASP A 112 33.55 25.51 -10.85
C ASP A 112 32.52 25.63 -11.98
N LEU A 113 32.05 24.51 -12.55
CA LEU A 113 31.01 24.57 -13.57
C LEU A 113 29.59 24.49 -12.99
N CYS A 114 29.34 23.52 -12.10
CA CYS A 114 27.99 23.15 -11.68
C CYS A 114 27.67 23.45 -10.20
N GLY A 115 28.65 23.92 -9.42
CA GLY A 115 28.49 24.28 -8.01
C GLY A 115 28.32 23.11 -7.03
N LYS A 116 28.15 21.88 -7.53
CA LYS A 116 28.03 20.67 -6.69
C LYS A 116 29.36 20.26 -6.08
N TYR A 117 29.33 19.39 -5.07
CA TYR A 117 30.54 18.81 -4.47
C TYR A 117 31.38 18.10 -5.54
N ALA A 118 32.66 18.50 -5.64
CA ALA A 118 33.59 18.02 -6.67
C ALA A 118 34.19 16.63 -6.37
N GLY A 119 33.82 16.02 -5.24
CA GLY A 119 34.34 14.72 -4.81
C GLY A 119 35.59 14.84 -3.95
N LYS A 120 36.05 13.71 -3.39
CA LYS A 120 37.23 13.65 -2.51
C LYS A 120 38.53 13.96 -3.25
N SER A 121 38.61 13.51 -4.51
CA SER A 121 39.71 13.77 -5.42
C SER A 121 39.13 14.42 -6.69
N PRO A 122 38.87 15.73 -6.66
CA PRO A 122 38.26 16.41 -7.79
C PRO A 122 39.21 16.42 -9.00
N LEU A 123 38.65 16.38 -10.20
CA LEU A 123 39.43 16.62 -11.41
C LEU A 123 39.88 18.08 -11.40
N THR A 124 41.17 18.33 -11.65
CA THR A 124 41.71 19.69 -11.69
C THR A 124 42.23 20.03 -13.07
N ARG A 125 42.03 21.27 -13.49
CA ARG A 125 42.64 21.83 -14.71
C ARG A 125 42.90 23.31 -14.48
N LEU A 126 44.17 23.70 -14.50
CA LEU A 126 44.61 25.01 -14.02
C LEU A 126 44.17 25.19 -12.55
N GLU A 127 43.54 26.30 -12.21
CA GLU A 127 43.05 26.61 -10.87
C GLU A 127 41.63 26.06 -10.59
N TYR A 128 40.99 25.44 -11.58
CA TYR A 128 39.62 24.96 -11.48
C TYR A 128 39.51 23.49 -11.07
N LYS A 129 38.46 23.16 -10.32
CA LYS A 129 38.04 21.86 -9.79
C LYS A 129 36.69 21.41 -10.39
N TYR A 130 36.58 20.11 -10.66
CA TYR A 130 35.41 19.54 -11.33
C TYR A 130 34.95 18.22 -10.72
N CYS A 131 33.63 18.02 -10.69
CA CYS A 131 33.02 16.77 -10.24
C CYS A 131 33.02 15.66 -11.32
N SER A 132 33.14 16.02 -12.60
CA SER A 132 33.10 15.07 -13.73
C SER A 132 33.83 15.60 -14.96
N THR A 133 34.17 14.70 -15.88
CA THR A 133 34.78 15.04 -17.18
C THR A 133 33.83 15.88 -18.05
N GLU A 134 32.52 15.70 -17.92
CA GLU A 134 31.52 16.55 -18.55
C GLU A 134 31.63 18.00 -18.06
N CYS A 135 31.85 18.20 -16.75
CA CYS A 135 32.05 19.53 -16.20
C CYS A 135 33.36 20.17 -16.66
N VAL A 136 34.43 19.39 -16.80
CA VAL A 136 35.69 19.88 -17.39
C VAL A 136 35.45 20.38 -18.82
N ASN A 137 34.83 19.56 -19.66
CA ASN A 137 34.61 19.89 -21.07
C ASN A 137 33.61 21.04 -21.25
N GLY A 138 32.56 21.07 -20.42
CA GLY A 138 31.58 22.15 -20.39
C GLY A 138 32.21 23.50 -20.02
N HIS A 139 33.04 23.53 -18.99
CA HIS A 139 33.72 24.76 -18.58
C HIS A 139 34.73 25.21 -19.64
N LYS A 140 35.49 24.28 -20.23
CA LYS A 140 36.39 24.58 -21.36
C LYS A 140 35.65 25.29 -22.50
N ARG A 141 34.47 24.80 -22.91
CA ARG A 141 33.68 25.44 -23.97
C ARG A 141 33.22 26.85 -23.59
N LYS A 142 32.77 27.06 -22.35
CA LYS A 142 32.37 28.39 -21.85
C LYS A 142 33.53 29.38 -21.86
N LEU A 143 34.69 28.98 -21.32
CA LEU A 143 35.90 29.82 -21.32
C LEU A 143 36.34 30.19 -22.73
N MET A 144 36.27 29.23 -23.67
CA MET A 144 36.58 29.49 -25.09
C MET A 144 35.59 30.46 -25.73
N SER A 145 34.28 30.34 -25.45
CA SER A 145 33.28 31.27 -25.97
C SER A 145 33.43 32.68 -25.39
N GLU A 146 33.70 32.80 -24.09
CA GLU A 146 33.90 34.12 -23.45
C GLU A 146 35.15 34.81 -24.00
N ALA A 147 36.25 34.06 -24.17
CA ALA A 147 37.47 34.57 -24.78
C ALA A 147 37.26 35.03 -26.23
N ALA A 148 36.42 34.34 -27.01
CA ALA A 148 36.07 34.75 -28.37
C ALA A 148 35.24 36.05 -28.38
N LEU A 149 34.25 36.18 -27.49
CA LEU A 149 33.43 37.40 -27.37
C LEU A 149 34.26 38.62 -26.98
N ARG A 150 35.19 38.47 -26.03
CA ARG A 150 36.11 39.56 -25.63
C ARG A 150 37.01 40.06 -26.76
N ARG A 151 37.32 39.22 -27.75
CA ARG A 151 38.12 39.60 -28.92
C ARG A 151 37.33 40.32 -30.00
N LEU A 152 36.00 40.15 -30.02
CA LEU A 152 35.11 40.77 -31.00
C LEU A 152 34.49 42.09 -30.52
N GLY A 153 34.47 42.32 -29.20
CA GLY A 153 33.88 43.51 -28.58
C GLY A 153 34.88 44.53 -28.02
N GLY A 154 36.15 44.45 -28.42
CA GLY A 154 37.22 45.39 -28.05
C GLY A 154 37.60 46.29 -29.22
#